data_AF-A0AAV1FDP5-F1
#
_entry.id   AF-A0AAV1FDP5-F1
#
_cell.length_a   1.000
_cell.length_b   1.000
_cell.length_c   1.000
_cell.angle_alpha   90.00
_cell.angle_beta   90.00
_cell.angle_gamma   90.00
#
_symmetry.space_group_name_H-M   'P 1'
#
loop_
_entity.id
_entity.type
_entity.pdbx_description
1 polymer ?
#
loop_
_entity_poly.entity_id
_entity_poly.type
_entity_poly.pdbx_seq_one_letter_code
_entity_poly.pdbx_strand_id
1 'polypeptide(L)'
;MVMREILLCLLLDLYHTACFASSSLPAQCLICNSTEATLSASKEPGGCKNDFKVWINSTGSEAQEGDDVTLTCVHNLPNVTLMFGWTKDGEVLSEGHNKSQLVFLKVLSNKKGQYCCFVNSTCGYYKSLPHDVTVNGNGVVIMIICGVSALALVLLLGATMKYKLKRDNAKHKERMRQRAQNQQSAAPAPFTPRES
;
A
#
# COMPACT_ATOMS: atom_id res chain seq x y z
N MET A 1 -11.45 -19.32 6.78
CA MET A 1 -10.44 -18.66 7.64
C MET A 1 -10.07 -17.27 7.11
N VAL A 2 -9.77 -17.11 5.81
CA VAL A 2 -9.40 -15.81 5.18
C VAL A 2 -10.51 -14.74 5.25
N MET A 3 -11.78 -15.11 5.12
CA MET A 3 -12.91 -14.17 5.18
C MET A 3 -13.11 -13.53 6.58
N ARG A 4 -12.65 -14.21 7.63
CA ARG A 4 -12.75 -13.74 9.02
C ARG A 4 -11.68 -12.71 9.35
N GLU A 5 -10.48 -12.85 8.77
CA GLU A 5 -9.38 -11.88 8.90
C GLU A 5 -9.67 -10.57 8.15
N ILE A 6 -10.31 -10.66 6.97
CA ILE A 6 -10.72 -9.47 6.19
C ILE A 6 -11.84 -8.71 6.92
N LEU A 7 -12.79 -9.42 7.52
CA LEU A 7 -13.86 -8.80 8.30
C LEU A 7 -13.32 -8.11 9.57
N LEU A 8 -12.31 -8.70 10.23
CA LEU A 8 -11.63 -8.09 11.37
C LEU A 8 -10.86 -6.82 10.98
N CYS A 9 -10.18 -6.79 9.83
CA CYS A 9 -9.54 -5.58 9.32
C CYS A 9 -10.55 -4.46 9.04
N LEU A 10 -11.65 -4.79 8.34
CA LEU A 10 -12.69 -3.80 8.04
C LEU A 10 -13.40 -3.25 9.30
N LEU A 11 -13.53 -4.06 10.35
CA LEU A 11 -14.09 -3.63 11.64
C LEU A 11 -13.10 -2.79 12.46
N LEU A 12 -11.79 -3.05 12.36
CA LEU A 12 -10.73 -2.25 12.98
C LEU A 12 -10.56 -0.88 12.32
N ASP A 13 -10.68 -0.82 10.98
CA ASP A 13 -10.66 0.42 10.22
C ASP A 13 -11.88 1.28 10.55
N LEU A 14 -13.07 0.66 10.71
CA LEU A 14 -14.28 1.37 11.15
C LEU A 14 -14.15 1.96 12.56
N TYR A 15 -13.47 1.25 13.47
CA TYR A 15 -13.23 1.68 14.85
C TYR A 15 -12.23 2.85 14.94
N HIS A 16 -11.24 2.93 14.04
CA HIS A 16 -10.33 4.08 13.96
C HIS A 16 -10.97 5.34 13.37
N THR A 17 -11.97 5.20 12.48
CA THR A 17 -12.74 6.35 11.96
C THR A 17 -13.62 7.04 13.00
N ALA A 18 -13.83 6.46 14.19
CA ALA A 18 -14.73 7.00 15.21
C ALA A 18 -14.08 7.96 16.23
N CYS A 19 -12.76 8.20 16.18
CA CYS A 19 -12.09 9.17 17.05
C CYS A 19 -11.97 10.57 16.40
N PHE A 20 -13.09 11.11 15.92
CA PHE A 20 -13.22 12.54 15.60
C PHE A 20 -14.30 13.15 16.49
N ALA A 21 -13.94 13.50 17.73
CA ALA A 21 -14.54 14.59 18.51
C ALA A 21 -13.95 14.66 19.93
N SER A 22 -12.81 15.35 20.12
CA SER A 22 -12.55 16.16 21.33
C SER A 22 -11.28 17.00 21.17
N SER A 23 -11.50 18.29 20.90
CA SER A 23 -10.71 19.46 21.31
C SER A 23 -9.23 19.28 21.72
N SER A 24 -8.31 19.76 20.89
CA SER A 24 -7.45 20.93 21.19
C SER A 24 -6.44 21.17 20.05
N LEU A 25 -6.44 22.40 19.53
CA LEU A 25 -5.40 22.93 18.63
C LEU A 25 -4.06 23.06 19.40
N PRO A 26 -2.90 22.93 18.75
CA PRO A 26 -2.32 24.16 18.18
C PRO A 26 -1.60 24.01 16.83
N ALA A 27 -1.61 25.14 16.10
CA ALA A 27 -0.71 25.58 15.05
C ALA A 27 -0.55 24.67 13.81
N GLN A 28 -1.29 25.03 12.76
CA GLN A 28 -0.87 24.77 11.38
C GLN A 28 0.54 25.33 11.18
N CYS A 29 1.45 24.55 10.62
CA CYS A 29 2.66 25.11 10.01
C CYS A 29 2.79 24.60 8.58
N LEU A 30 2.68 25.58 7.67
CA LEU A 30 2.75 25.49 6.23
C LEU A 30 4.06 24.86 5.75
N ILE A 31 3.92 24.10 4.67
CA ILE A 31 4.80 23.92 3.51
C ILE A 31 6.24 24.42 3.71
N CYS A 32 7.19 23.48 3.66
CA CYS A 32 8.63 23.71 3.74
C CYS A 32 9.21 24.34 2.47
N ASN A 33 8.67 25.50 2.04
CA ASN A 33 9.29 26.26 0.96
C ASN A 33 10.26 27.29 1.54
N SER A 34 11.46 27.35 0.98
CA SER A 34 12.53 28.23 1.43
C SER A 34 12.15 29.69 1.21
N THR A 35 11.70 30.36 2.27
CA THR A 35 11.76 31.81 2.46
C THR A 35 11.70 32.06 3.96
N GLU A 36 12.69 32.82 4.45
CA GLU A 36 12.91 33.19 5.85
C GLU A 36 11.60 33.41 6.64
N ALA A 37 11.27 32.46 7.51
CA ALA A 37 10.23 32.65 8.51
C ALA A 37 10.87 33.32 9.74
N THR A 38 11.01 34.64 9.67
CA THR A 38 11.30 35.49 10.84
C THR A 38 10.05 35.54 11.71
N LEU A 39 10.01 34.83 12.85
CA LEU A 39 9.01 35.10 13.89
C LEU A 39 9.57 34.93 15.32
N SER A 40 9.67 36.10 15.96
CA SER A 40 9.62 36.40 17.41
C SER A 40 10.67 35.75 18.32
N ALA A 41 11.77 36.49 18.52
CA ALA A 41 12.67 36.32 19.66
C ALA A 41 11.96 36.70 20.97
N SER A 42 11.65 35.71 21.80
CA SER A 42 11.33 35.94 23.22
C SER A 42 12.57 35.69 24.06
N LYS A 43 13.16 36.80 24.53
CA LYS A 43 14.01 36.98 25.73
C LYS A 43 15.02 35.88 26.05
N GLU A 44 16.28 36.18 25.72
CA GLU A 44 17.48 35.44 26.12
C GLU A 44 17.53 35.10 27.63
N PRO A 45 17.80 33.84 27.96
CA PRO A 45 18.74 33.45 28.98
C PRO A 45 20.09 33.16 28.31
N GLY A 46 20.96 34.17 28.32
CA GLY A 46 22.39 34.21 27.96
C GLY A 46 23.02 33.06 27.17
N GLY A 47 23.46 33.38 25.95
CA GLY A 47 24.64 32.75 25.32
C GLY A 47 24.36 31.84 24.13
N CYS A 48 23.21 31.98 23.47
CA CYS A 48 22.88 31.17 22.30
C CYS A 48 23.41 31.83 21.01
N LYS A 49 24.23 31.10 20.25
CA LYS A 49 24.76 31.54 18.96
C LYS A 49 23.77 31.19 17.84
N ASN A 50 23.58 32.09 16.87
CA ASN A 50 22.59 31.90 15.80
C ASN A 50 23.10 31.11 14.58
N ASP A 51 24.26 30.42 14.69
CA ASP A 51 24.89 29.67 13.59
C ASP A 51 24.60 28.16 13.64
N PHE A 52 23.57 27.76 14.39
CA PHE A 52 23.15 26.37 14.49
C PHE A 52 22.39 25.92 13.24
N LYS A 53 22.70 24.71 12.80
CA LYS A 53 22.16 24.02 11.63
C LYS A 53 21.77 22.61 12.00
N VAL A 54 20.68 22.16 11.40
CA VAL A 54 20.17 20.79 11.50
C VAL A 54 19.99 20.28 10.08
N TRP A 55 20.42 19.04 9.83
CA TRP A 55 20.28 18.39 8.53
C TRP A 55 20.09 16.89 8.69
N ILE A 56 19.63 16.24 7.63
CA ILE A 56 19.45 14.79 7.60
C ILE A 56 20.63 14.17 6.86
N ASN A 57 21.21 13.12 7.44
CA ASN A 57 22.09 12.18 6.76
C ASN A 57 21.33 10.85 6.60
N SER A 58 21.33 10.29 5.40
CA SER A 58 20.59 9.06 5.09
C SER A 58 21.53 7.99 4.56
N THR A 59 21.33 6.75 5.00
CA THR A 59 22.02 5.58 4.42
C THR A 59 21.44 5.16 3.06
N GLY A 60 20.34 5.77 2.61
CA GLY A 60 19.74 5.56 1.29
C GLY A 60 18.57 6.51 1.02
N SER A 61 18.65 7.33 -0.04
CA SER A 61 17.56 8.19 -0.53
C SER A 61 16.67 7.50 -1.57
N GLU A 62 17.20 6.46 -2.22
CA GLU A 62 16.53 5.63 -3.21
C GLU A 62 16.64 4.17 -2.79
N ALA A 63 15.65 3.69 -2.04
CA ALA A 63 15.62 2.32 -1.53
C ALA A 63 14.71 1.43 -2.39
N GLN A 64 14.97 0.13 -2.44
CA GLN A 64 14.01 -0.85 -2.92
C GLN A 64 13.17 -1.41 -1.77
N GLU A 65 11.96 -1.88 -2.07
CA GLU A 65 11.15 -2.56 -1.06
C GLU A 65 11.91 -3.76 -0.48
N GLY A 66 12.02 -3.81 0.84
CA GLY A 66 12.79 -4.82 1.57
C GLY A 66 14.19 -4.37 2.02
N ASP A 67 14.67 -3.20 1.56
CA ASP A 67 15.93 -2.63 2.05
C ASP A 67 15.79 -2.03 3.46
N ASP A 68 16.92 -1.83 4.13
CA ASP A 68 16.98 -1.14 5.42
C ASP A 68 17.45 0.30 5.22
N VAL A 69 16.66 1.26 5.71
CA VAL A 69 16.94 2.70 5.58
C VAL A 69 17.07 3.32 6.97
N THR A 70 18.15 4.06 7.19
CA THR A 70 18.36 4.83 8.42
C THR A 70 18.52 6.30 8.10
N LEU A 71 17.63 7.12 8.64
CA LEU A 71 17.74 8.57 8.64
C LEU A 71 18.34 9.03 9.97
N THR A 72 19.38 9.85 9.92
CA THR A 72 20.04 10.43 11.09
C THR A 72 19.89 11.94 11.06
N CYS A 73 19.33 12.50 12.13
CA CYS A 73 19.29 13.93 12.36
C CYS A 73 20.63 14.38 12.92
N VAL A 74 21.36 15.15 12.13
CA VAL A 74 22.68 15.66 12.48
C VAL A 74 22.58 17.16 12.75
N HIS A 75 23.35 17.64 13.72
CA HIS A 75 23.37 19.05 14.10
C HIS A 75 24.74 19.49 14.61
N ASN A 76 24.99 20.80 14.60
CA ASN A 76 26.14 21.44 15.26
C ASN A 76 25.75 22.18 16.56
N LEU A 77 24.54 21.94 17.10
CA LEU A 77 24.13 22.51 18.39
C LEU A 77 25.04 22.00 19.52
N PRO A 78 25.36 22.85 20.52
CA PRO A 78 26.08 22.44 21.72
C PRO A 78 25.29 21.37 22.49
N ASN A 79 25.98 20.59 23.33
CA ASN A 79 25.48 19.42 24.06
C ASN A 79 24.53 19.82 25.22
N VAL A 80 23.46 20.54 24.88
CA VAL A 80 22.40 21.00 25.78
C VAL A 80 21.17 20.15 25.50
N THR A 81 20.43 19.70 26.50
CA THR A 81 19.25 18.83 26.39
C THR A 81 18.51 18.95 25.05
N LEU A 82 18.74 17.99 24.15
CA LEU A 82 18.16 17.98 22.81
C LEU A 82 16.98 17.02 22.78
N MET A 83 15.81 17.54 22.45
CA MET A 83 14.67 16.71 22.08
C MET A 83 14.60 16.62 20.56
N PHE A 84 14.70 15.41 20.04
CA PHE A 84 14.58 15.14 18.61
C PHE A 84 13.14 14.81 18.24
N GLY A 85 12.72 15.26 17.07
CA GLY A 85 11.49 14.81 16.47
C GLY A 85 11.60 14.76 14.95
N TRP A 86 10.65 14.06 14.36
CA TRP A 86 10.59 13.80 12.94
C TRP A 86 9.22 14.17 12.40
N THR A 87 9.19 14.69 11.19
CA THR A 87 7.95 14.89 10.43
C THR A 87 8.06 14.21 9.08
N LYS A 88 6.97 13.60 8.63
CA LYS A 88 6.82 13.05 7.30
C LYS A 88 5.63 13.72 6.62
N ASP A 89 5.84 14.31 5.44
CA ASP A 89 4.80 14.95 4.64
C ASP A 89 4.00 16.02 5.42
N GLY A 90 4.64 16.65 6.41
CA GLY A 90 4.05 17.67 7.29
C GLY A 90 3.47 17.13 8.61
N GLU A 91 3.33 15.81 8.77
CA GLU A 91 2.80 15.19 10.00
C GLU A 91 3.91 14.73 10.94
N VAL A 92 3.72 14.90 12.25
CA VAL A 92 4.70 14.45 13.26
C VAL A 92 4.68 12.93 13.36
N LEU A 93 5.86 12.33 13.28
CA LEU A 93 6.02 10.89 13.48
C LEU A 93 6.23 10.58 14.96
N SER A 94 5.39 9.71 15.49
CA SER A 94 5.62 9.06 16.78
C SER A 94 6.81 8.10 16.72
N GLU A 95 7.04 7.50 15.54
CA GLU A 95 8.23 6.71 15.24
C GLU A 95 9.46 7.63 15.33
N GLY A 96 10.41 7.32 16.23
CA GLY A 96 11.62 8.15 16.41
C GLY A 96 11.47 9.33 17.37
N HIS A 97 10.40 9.39 18.17
CA HIS A 97 10.26 10.40 19.23
C HIS A 97 11.47 10.42 20.17
N ASN A 98 12.07 11.61 20.36
CA ASN A 98 13.30 11.84 21.11
C ASN A 98 14.50 10.98 20.67
N LYS A 99 14.51 10.50 19.41
CA LYS A 99 15.64 9.78 18.84
C LYS A 99 16.24 10.56 17.68
N SER A 100 17.56 10.68 17.69
CA SER A 100 18.32 11.27 16.57
C SER A 100 18.31 10.37 15.33
N GLN A 101 17.93 9.10 15.46
CA GLN A 101 17.86 8.15 14.35
C GLN A 101 16.46 7.61 14.17
N LEU A 102 16.04 7.52 12.91
CA LEU A 102 14.82 6.89 12.45
C LEU A 102 15.19 5.72 11.55
N VAL A 103 14.92 4.50 12.03
CA VAL A 103 15.35 3.25 11.38
C VAL A 103 14.11 2.55 10.82
N PHE A 104 14.12 2.28 9.52
CA PHE A 104 13.13 1.48 8.82
C PHE A 104 13.78 0.18 8.36
N LEU A 105 13.35 -0.93 8.96
CA LEU A 105 13.75 -2.26 8.52
C LEU A 105 12.78 -2.76 7.46
N LYS A 106 13.29 -3.38 6.40
CA LYS A 106 12.49 -3.91 5.28
C LYS A 106 11.45 -2.90 4.81
N VAL A 107 11.94 -1.74 4.38
CA VAL A 107 11.14 -0.59 3.99
C VAL A 107 10.12 -0.98 2.91
N LEU A 108 8.91 -0.44 3.01
CA LEU A 108 7.84 -0.63 2.03
C LEU A 108 7.47 0.70 1.40
N SER A 109 6.72 0.67 0.29
CA SER A 109 6.30 1.88 -0.43
C SER A 109 5.56 2.90 0.45
N ASN A 110 4.93 2.50 1.56
CA ASN A 110 4.25 3.43 2.48
C ASN A 110 5.21 4.31 3.30
N LYS A 111 6.50 3.97 3.37
CA LYS A 111 7.54 4.80 4.00
C LYS A 111 8.13 5.83 3.03
N LYS A 112 7.73 5.82 1.75
CA LYS A 112 8.01 6.93 0.83
C LYS A 112 7.39 8.22 1.35
N GLY A 113 8.13 9.33 1.25
CA GLY A 113 7.65 10.66 1.59
C GLY A 113 8.79 11.65 1.83
N GLN A 114 8.41 12.88 2.17
CA GLN A 114 9.34 13.95 2.48
C GLN A 114 9.54 14.05 4.00
N TYR A 115 10.77 13.80 4.44
CA TYR A 115 11.13 13.78 5.85
C TYR A 115 11.81 15.07 6.25
N CYS A 116 11.50 15.56 7.45
CA CYS A 116 12.28 16.58 8.14
C CYS A 116 12.57 16.10 9.55
N CYS A 117 13.73 16.49 10.09
CA CYS A 117 14.00 16.35 11.51
C CYS A 117 14.00 17.73 12.16
N PHE A 118 13.64 17.77 13.44
CA PHE A 118 13.74 18.97 14.25
C PHE A 118 14.37 18.66 15.60
N VAL A 119 15.03 19.67 16.13
CA VAL A 119 15.70 19.63 17.43
C VAL A 119 15.17 20.78 18.25
N ASN A 120 14.62 20.47 19.41
CA ASN A 120 14.27 21.46 20.42
C ASN A 120 15.38 21.51 21.48
N SER A 121 15.93 22.70 21.68
CA SER A 121 17.01 22.97 22.61
C SER A 121 16.66 24.18 23.47
N THR A 122 17.43 24.46 24.51
CA THR A 122 17.28 25.70 25.29
C THR A 122 17.52 26.95 24.44
N CYS A 123 18.26 26.83 23.34
CA CYS A 123 18.54 27.90 22.39
C CYS A 123 17.46 28.03 21.30
N GLY A 124 16.36 27.28 21.41
CA GLY A 124 15.24 27.33 20.49
C GLY A 124 15.05 26.07 19.66
N TYR A 125 14.16 26.21 18.68
CA TYR A 125 13.70 25.15 17.80
C TYR A 125 14.37 25.27 16.42
N TYR A 126 15.01 24.19 15.98
CA TYR A 126 15.73 24.15 14.70
C TYR A 126 15.23 22.97 13.87
N LYS A 127 14.94 23.20 12.58
CA LYS A 127 14.41 22.19 11.66
C LYS A 127 15.33 22.01 10.46
N SER A 128 15.45 20.78 9.97
CA SER A 128 16.22 20.48 8.76
C SER A 128 15.53 20.95 7.49
N LEU A 129 16.30 21.03 6.41
CA LEU A 129 15.71 21.02 5.07
C LEU A 129 14.97 19.70 4.81
N PRO A 130 13.98 19.70 3.90
CA PRO A 130 13.29 18.48 3.54
C PRO A 130 14.21 17.47 2.84
N HIS A 131 14.03 16.20 3.17
CA HIS A 131 14.75 15.08 2.59
C HIS A 131 13.76 14.08 2.00
N ASP A 132 13.78 13.91 0.69
CA ASP A 132 12.88 12.99 0.00
C ASP A 132 13.42 11.55 0.08
N VAL A 133 12.59 10.66 0.63
CA VAL A 133 12.85 9.22 0.65
C VAL A 133 11.98 8.58 -0.42
N THR A 134 12.63 7.97 -1.40
CA THR A 134 11.95 7.21 -2.46
C THR A 134 12.12 5.71 -2.21
N VAL A 135 11.02 4.97 -2.40
CA VAL A 135 11.00 3.52 -2.27
C VAL A 135 10.42 2.94 -3.56
N ASN A 136 11.22 2.14 -4.26
CA ASN A 136 10.85 1.49 -5.51
C ASN A 136 10.33 0.09 -5.21
N GLY A 137 9.08 -0.17 -5.57
CA GLY A 137 8.38 -1.44 -5.34
C GLY A 137 7.95 -2.12 -6.62
N ASN A 138 8.10 -3.44 -6.67
CA ASN A 138 7.67 -4.26 -7.81
C ASN A 138 6.22 -4.77 -7.64
N GLY A 139 5.56 -4.45 -6.52
CA GLY A 139 4.21 -4.93 -6.22
C GLY A 139 3.18 -4.61 -7.32
N VAL A 140 3.25 -3.42 -7.91
CA VAL A 140 2.35 -3.03 -9.03
C VAL A 140 2.57 -3.93 -10.25
N VAL A 141 3.83 -4.23 -10.59
CA VAL A 141 4.17 -5.10 -11.72
C VAL A 141 3.66 -6.52 -11.47
N ILE A 142 3.82 -7.04 -10.25
CA ILE A 142 3.30 -8.34 -9.85
C ILE A 142 1.77 -8.39 -9.97
N MET A 143 1.07 -7.35 -9.52
CA MET A 143 -0.40 -7.26 -9.65
C MET A 143 -0.85 -7.27 -11.12
N ILE A 144 -0.13 -6.58 -12.01
CA ILE A 144 -0.41 -6.60 -13.44
C ILE A 144 -0.20 -7.99 -14.04
N ILE A 145 0.93 -8.65 -13.74
CA ILE A 145 1.23 -10.00 -14.24
C ILE A 145 0.19 -11.02 -13.75
N CYS A 146 -0.19 -10.96 -12.47
CA CYS A 146 -1.24 -11.79 -11.90
C CYS A 146 -2.62 -11.50 -12.55
N GLY A 147 -2.94 -10.23 -12.80
CA GLY A 147 -4.18 -9.84 -13.47
C GLY A 147 -4.26 -10.35 -14.91
N VAL A 148 -3.21 -10.16 -15.70
CA VAL A 148 -3.14 -10.60 -17.10
C VAL A 148 -3.18 -12.12 -17.20
N SER A 149 -2.43 -12.83 -16.35
CA SER A 149 -2.46 -14.30 -16.33
C SER A 149 -3.83 -14.84 -15.93
N ALA A 150 -4.50 -14.25 -14.93
CA ALA A 150 -5.85 -14.63 -14.56
C ALA A 150 -6.87 -14.41 -15.70
N LEU A 151 -6.82 -13.25 -16.36
CA LEU A 151 -7.68 -12.95 -17.51
C LEU A 151 -7.45 -13.92 -18.67
N ALA A 152 -6.19 -14.22 -19.00
CA ALA A 152 -5.85 -15.18 -20.03
C ALA A 152 -6.40 -16.58 -19.71
N LEU A 153 -6.26 -17.04 -18.46
CA LEU A 153 -6.80 -18.32 -18.02
C LEU A 153 -8.33 -18.35 -18.12
N VAL A 154 -9.03 -17.29 -17.72
CA VAL A 154 -10.48 -17.20 -17.84
C VAL A 154 -10.93 -17.25 -19.30
N LEU A 155 -10.23 -16.56 -20.21
CA LEU A 155 -10.52 -16.60 -21.64
C LEU A 155 -10.25 -17.98 -22.25
N LEU A 156 -9.17 -18.64 -21.86
CA LEU A 156 -8.87 -20.01 -22.29
C LEU A 156 -9.93 -21.01 -21.80
N LEU A 157 -10.34 -20.90 -20.53
CA LEU A 157 -11.43 -21.71 -19.99
C LEU A 157 -12.76 -21.41 -20.70
N GLY A 158 -13.08 -20.14 -20.96
CA GLY A 158 -14.26 -19.75 -21.73
C GLY A 158 -14.25 -20.29 -23.17
N ALA A 159 -13.11 -20.21 -23.86
CA ALA A 159 -12.95 -20.73 -25.22
C ALA A 159 -13.03 -22.26 -25.26
N THR A 160 -12.39 -22.95 -24.32
CA THR A 160 -12.46 -24.42 -24.22
C THR A 160 -13.87 -24.90 -23.89
N MET A 161 -14.60 -24.21 -23.00
CA MET A 161 -16.01 -24.49 -22.72
C MET A 161 -16.88 -24.24 -23.95
N LYS A 162 -16.70 -23.11 -24.65
CA LYS A 162 -17.44 -22.80 -25.88
C LYS A 162 -17.17 -23.82 -26.98
N TYR A 163 -15.92 -24.26 -27.13
CA TYR A 163 -15.53 -25.30 -28.08
C TYR A 163 -16.14 -26.65 -27.72
N LYS A 164 -16.07 -27.07 -26.44
CA LYS A 164 -16.72 -28.30 -25.97
C LYS A 164 -18.23 -28.25 -26.17
N LEU A 165 -18.91 -27.16 -25.81
CA LEU A 165 -20.35 -26.98 -26.01
C LEU A 165 -20.74 -27.11 -27.49
N LYS A 166 -20.00 -26.47 -28.40
CA LYS A 166 -20.24 -26.60 -29.83
C LYS A 166 -20.01 -28.03 -30.32
N ARG A 167 -18.94 -28.69 -29.87
CA ARG A 167 -18.63 -30.08 -30.20
C ARG A 167 -19.71 -31.03 -29.71
N ASP A 168 -20.17 -30.86 -28.47
CA ASP A 168 -21.18 -31.70 -27.85
C ASP A 168 -22.56 -31.46 -28.47
N ASN A 169 -22.87 -30.23 -28.87
CA ASN A 169 -24.09 -29.89 -29.63
C ASN A 169 -24.08 -30.58 -31.02
N ALA A 170 -22.95 -30.52 -31.75
CA ALA A 170 -22.81 -31.23 -33.02
C ALA A 170 -22.99 -32.75 -32.86
N LYS A 171 -22.38 -33.33 -31.81
CA LYS A 171 -22.54 -34.76 -31.47
C LYS A 171 -23.96 -35.09 -31.01
N HIS A 172 -24.64 -34.20 -30.31
CA HIS A 172 -26.04 -34.36 -29.91
C HIS A 172 -26.97 -34.39 -31.14
N LYS A 173 -26.76 -33.47 -32.09
CA LYS A 173 -27.50 -33.45 -33.36
C LYS A 173 -27.36 -34.75 -34.15
N GLU A 174 -26.15 -35.31 -34.21
CA GLU A 174 -25.92 -36.59 -34.90
C GLU A 174 -26.61 -37.77 -34.20
N ARG A 175 -26.54 -37.82 -32.86
CA ARG A 175 -27.29 -38.83 -32.08
C ARG A 175 -28.80 -38.74 -32.29
N MET A 176 -29.35 -37.54 -32.47
CA MET A 176 -30.78 -37.36 -32.77
C MET A 176 -31.15 -37.89 -34.16
N ARG A 177 -30.29 -37.71 -35.18
CA ARG A 177 -30.50 -38.24 -36.53
C ARG A 177 -30.51 -39.77 -36.56
N GLN A 178 -29.56 -40.41 -35.87
CA GLN A 178 -29.50 -41.87 -35.79
C GLN A 178 -30.76 -42.47 -35.13
N ARG A 179 -31.29 -41.83 -34.07
CA ARG A 179 -32.54 -42.27 -33.43
C ARG A 179 -33.74 -42.18 -34.36
N ALA A 180 -33.83 -41.11 -35.17
CA ALA A 180 -34.92 -40.95 -36.15
C ALA A 180 -34.88 -42.06 -37.21
N GLN A 181 -33.69 -42.40 -37.73
CA GLN A 181 -33.53 -43.49 -38.70
C GLN A 181 -33.90 -44.86 -38.09
N ASN A 182 -33.43 -45.18 -36.88
CA ASN A 182 -33.75 -46.45 -36.23
C ASN A 182 -35.26 -46.65 -35.98
N GLN A 183 -36.02 -45.58 -35.74
CA GLN A 183 -37.48 -45.67 -35.58
C GLN A 183 -38.20 -46.01 -36.90
N GLN A 184 -37.67 -45.56 -38.05
CA GLN A 184 -38.22 -45.90 -39.37
C GLN A 184 -37.84 -47.29 -39.85
N SER A 185 -36.69 -47.82 -39.42
CA SER A 185 -36.21 -49.16 -39.77
C SER A 185 -36.80 -50.27 -38.90
N ALA A 186 -37.42 -49.94 -37.78
CA ALA A 186 -38.08 -50.90 -36.91
C ALA A 186 -39.39 -51.38 -37.58
N ALA A 187 -39.34 -52.51 -38.29
CA ALA A 187 -40.54 -53.15 -38.82
C ALA A 187 -41.53 -53.48 -37.68
N PRO A 188 -42.86 -53.39 -37.90
CA PRO A 188 -43.84 -53.79 -36.90
C PRO A 188 -43.58 -55.24 -36.47
N ALA A 189 -43.66 -55.51 -35.17
CA ALA A 189 -43.51 -56.86 -34.64
C ALA A 189 -44.46 -57.81 -35.39
N PRO A 190 -44.01 -59.01 -35.82
CA PRO A 190 -44.88 -59.97 -36.49
C PRO A 190 -46.09 -60.26 -35.61
N PHE A 191 -47.29 -60.03 -36.13
CA PHE A 191 -48.51 -60.44 -35.46
C PHE A 191 -48.55 -61.97 -35.47
N THR A 192 -48.14 -62.59 -34.36
CA THR A 192 -48.39 -64.01 -34.12
C THR A 192 -49.86 -64.15 -33.69
N PRO A 193 -50.72 -64.88 -34.43
CA PRO A 193 -52.07 -65.16 -33.99
C PRO A 193 -52.02 -65.90 -32.65
N ARG A 194 -52.81 -65.43 -31.68
CA ARG A 194 -52.99 -66.11 -30.40
C ARG A 194 -53.92 -67.29 -30.64
N GLU A 195 -53.37 -68.50 -30.62
CA GLU A 195 -54.14 -69.73 -30.68
C GLU A 195 -54.95 -69.88 -29.38
N SER A 196 -56.25 -70.19 -29.53
CA SER A 196 -57.26 -70.31 -28.47
C SER A 196 -57.77 -71.74 -28.40
#